data_AF-A0A1V5M4B6-F1
#
_entry.id   AF-A0A1V5M4B6-F1
#
_cell.length_a   1.000
_cell.length_b   1.000
_cell.length_c   1.000
_cell.angle_alpha   90.00
_cell.angle_beta   90.00
_cell.angle_gamma   90.00
#
_symmetry.space_group_name_H-M   'P 1'
#
loop_
_entity.id
_entity.type
_entity.pdbx_description
1 polymer ?
#
loop_
_entity_poly.entity_id
_entity_poly.type
_entity_poly.pdbx_seq_one_letter_code
_entity_poly.pdbx_strand_id
1 'polypeptide(L)'
;MRRTQQVARIKRKSTVGQVVMTMLSVLIMFLAAFTALAVPVPTQRNLVNFVDNRVRVGAQALPVKAQEKVFKIYPELKSAPPAYRNHYYCPLAPAAVVVGYILGPALSALAVGIFLFLGLAGPFFGVHAFAGGGGLSYCYEPGFGYLLALIPTAFVAGMITRGKRTSLSQLLGVAGGLTVTHLCGLMYLFGSVLVSYLINGNSAALSWQPWVFELARNMTWYPLPFDVIAAIALIGIGFPFRWLASTLSAPDIARSASAAEPNDAVPFAAERLESIEYV
;
A
#
# COMPACT_ATOMS: atom_id res chain seq x y z
N MET A 1 20.96 -39.57 -35.04
CA MET A 1 20.94 -38.66 -33.86
C MET A 1 19.80 -37.65 -34.03
N ARG A 2 18.63 -37.86 -33.39
CA ARG A 2 17.54 -36.88 -33.38
C ARG A 2 17.77 -35.91 -32.21
N ARG A 3 18.06 -34.64 -32.51
CA ARG A 3 18.02 -33.55 -31.52
C ARG A 3 16.56 -33.36 -31.11
N THR A 4 16.18 -33.83 -29.93
CA THR A 4 14.96 -33.39 -29.24
C THR A 4 15.11 -31.90 -28.95
N GLN A 5 14.43 -31.06 -29.72
CA GLN A 5 14.24 -29.65 -29.35
C GLN A 5 13.46 -29.62 -28.04
N GLN A 6 14.15 -29.36 -26.92
CA GLN A 6 13.50 -28.93 -25.70
C GLN A 6 12.89 -27.55 -25.97
N VAL A 7 11.59 -27.54 -26.29
CA VAL A 7 10.81 -26.31 -26.31
C VAL A 7 10.85 -25.74 -24.90
N ALA A 8 11.52 -24.59 -24.72
CA ALA A 8 11.55 -23.88 -23.46
C ALA A 8 10.10 -23.54 -23.08
N ARG A 9 9.50 -24.31 -22.15
CA ARG A 9 8.18 -24.00 -21.60
C ARG A 9 8.28 -22.64 -20.90
N ILE A 10 7.81 -21.60 -21.57
CA ILE A 10 7.63 -20.28 -20.96
C ILE A 10 6.61 -20.48 -19.84
N LYS A 11 7.09 -20.57 -18.60
CA LYS A 11 6.27 -20.64 -17.39
C LYS A 11 5.60 -19.26 -17.20
N ARG A 12 4.53 -19.01 -17.95
CA ARG A 12 3.74 -17.79 -17.84
C ARG A 12 3.03 -17.81 -16.48
N LYS A 13 3.20 -16.74 -15.70
CA LYS A 13 2.48 -16.55 -14.42
C LYS A 13 0.97 -16.65 -14.63
N SER A 14 0.23 -17.16 -13.64
CA SER A 14 -1.23 -17.24 -13.74
C SER A 14 -1.85 -15.85 -13.87
N THR A 15 -2.64 -15.65 -14.91
CA THR A 15 -3.36 -14.39 -15.16
C THR A 15 -4.46 -14.18 -14.12
N VAL A 16 -5.17 -15.25 -13.73
CA VAL A 16 -6.21 -15.19 -12.70
C VAL A 16 -5.63 -14.74 -11.37
N GLY A 17 -4.51 -15.34 -10.95
CA GLY A 17 -3.84 -14.94 -9.70
C GLY A 17 -3.37 -13.50 -9.70
N GLN A 18 -2.89 -12.98 -10.85
CA GLN A 18 -2.53 -11.56 -10.97
C GLN A 18 -3.74 -10.65 -10.83
N VAL A 19 -4.86 -10.97 -11.49
CA VAL A 19 -6.11 -10.19 -11.39
C VAL A 19 -6.61 -10.15 -9.94
N VAL A 20 -6.65 -11.30 -9.27
CA VAL A 20 -7.07 -11.39 -7.86
C VAL A 20 -6.19 -10.52 -6.96
N MET A 21 -4.86 -10.60 -7.12
CA MET A 21 -3.93 -9.78 -6.32
C MET A 21 -4.07 -8.28 -6.60
N THR A 22 -4.29 -7.90 -7.86
CA THR A 22 -4.55 -6.51 -8.25
C THR A 22 -5.84 -5.99 -7.61
N MET A 23 -6.93 -6.76 -7.64
CA MET A 23 -8.20 -6.39 -7.00
C MET A 23 -8.08 -6.28 -5.48
N LEU A 24 -7.41 -7.23 -4.82
CA LEU A 24 -7.13 -7.15 -3.38
C LEU A 24 -6.33 -5.88 -3.03
N SER A 25 -5.39 -5.48 -3.89
CA SER A 25 -4.62 -4.25 -3.68
C SER A 25 -5.45 -2.98 -3.85
N VAL A 26 -6.38 -2.95 -4.82
CA VAL A 26 -7.35 -1.86 -4.97
C VAL A 26 -8.20 -1.73 -3.71
N LEU A 27 -8.63 -2.86 -3.11
CA LEU A 27 -9.38 -2.86 -1.86
C LEU A 27 -8.54 -2.34 -0.67
N ILE A 28 -7.25 -2.66 -0.60
CA ILE A 28 -6.34 -2.08 0.41
C ILE A 28 -6.27 -0.56 0.27
N MET A 29 -6.14 -0.05 -0.96
CA MET A 29 -6.14 1.40 -1.21
C MET A 29 -7.46 2.05 -0.81
N PHE A 30 -8.59 1.41 -1.12
CA PHE A 30 -9.91 1.87 -0.72
C PHE A 30 -10.04 1.93 0.81
N LEU A 31 -9.70 0.84 1.50
CA LEU A 31 -9.71 0.80 2.97
C LEU A 31 -8.84 1.90 3.57
N ALA A 32 -7.63 2.11 3.04
CA ALA A 32 -6.74 3.16 3.48
C ALA A 32 -7.33 4.56 3.27
N ALA A 33 -7.99 4.81 2.13
CA ALA A 33 -8.62 6.09 1.81
C ALA A 33 -9.79 6.44 2.74
N PHE A 34 -10.51 5.44 3.26
CA PHE A 34 -11.61 5.62 4.20
C PHE A 34 -11.19 5.47 5.67
N THR A 35 -9.90 5.31 5.94
CA THR A 35 -9.37 5.25 7.30
C THR A 35 -8.90 6.63 7.74
N ALA A 36 -9.61 7.23 8.69
CA ALA A 36 -9.24 8.49 9.32
C ALA A 36 -8.95 8.28 10.80
N LEU A 37 -7.68 8.35 11.18
CA LEU A 37 -7.23 8.21 12.57
C LEU A 37 -6.96 9.58 13.17
N ALA A 38 -7.58 9.88 14.31
CA ALA A 38 -7.27 11.08 15.07
C ALA A 38 -5.93 10.88 15.80
N VAL A 39 -4.87 11.53 15.30
CA VAL A 39 -3.52 11.47 15.87
C VAL A 39 -3.11 12.84 16.42
N PRO A 40 -2.29 12.90 17.48
CA PRO A 40 -1.81 14.18 17.99
C PRO A 40 -0.88 14.85 16.98
N VAL A 41 -0.94 16.17 16.85
CA VAL A 41 0.04 16.92 16.04
C VAL A 41 1.45 16.67 16.61
N PRO A 42 2.45 16.28 15.78
CA PRO A 42 3.75 15.82 16.24
C PRO A 42 4.67 17.00 16.59
N THR A 43 4.28 17.80 17.58
CA THR A 43 5.13 18.84 18.18
C THR A 43 5.45 18.45 19.62
N GLN A 44 6.66 18.77 20.08
CA GLN A 44 7.15 18.36 21.40
C GLN A 44 6.15 18.66 22.53
N ARG A 45 5.69 19.92 22.62
CA ARG A 45 4.71 20.34 23.63
C ARG A 45 3.37 19.59 23.52
N ASN A 46 2.88 19.39 22.29
CA ASN A 46 1.59 18.74 22.08
C ASN A 46 1.62 17.24 22.37
N LEU A 47 2.74 16.57 22.07
CA LEU A 47 2.93 15.15 22.40
C LEU A 47 3.01 14.93 23.91
N VAL A 48 3.70 15.80 24.64
CA VAL A 48 3.71 15.77 26.11
C VAL A 48 2.30 15.96 26.66
N ASN A 49 1.56 16.97 26.18
CA ASN A 49 0.17 17.18 26.58
C ASN A 49 -0.74 15.99 26.23
N PHE A 50 -0.53 15.35 25.07
CA PHE A 50 -1.28 14.16 24.68
C PHE A 50 -1.06 13.01 25.64
N VAL A 51 0.21 12.69 25.95
CA VAL A 51 0.55 11.60 26.87
C VAL A 51 0.02 11.91 28.27
N ASP A 52 0.25 13.12 28.77
CA ASP A 52 -0.24 13.56 30.08
C ASP A 52 -1.77 13.49 30.16
N ASN A 53 -2.47 13.94 29.11
CA ASN A 53 -3.92 13.79 29.01
C ASN A 53 -4.36 12.31 29.08
N ARG A 54 -3.73 11.42 28.29
CA ARG A 54 -4.08 9.98 28.28
C ARG A 54 -3.82 9.31 29.62
N VAL A 55 -2.73 9.65 30.30
CA VAL A 55 -2.40 9.12 31.62
C VAL A 55 -3.42 9.59 32.65
N ARG A 56 -3.77 10.88 32.66
CA ARG A 56 -4.77 11.45 33.60
C ARG A 56 -6.16 10.87 33.38
N VAL A 57 -6.62 10.83 32.13
CA VAL A 57 -7.91 10.22 31.78
C VAL A 57 -7.93 8.75 32.19
N GLY A 58 -6.85 8.01 31.93
CA GLY A 58 -6.72 6.62 32.36
C GLY A 58 -6.75 6.46 33.87
N ALA A 59 -6.03 7.31 34.61
CA ALA A 59 -6.02 7.29 36.08
C ALA A 59 -7.39 7.62 36.68
N GLN A 60 -8.10 8.58 36.09
CA GLN A 60 -9.46 8.98 36.49
C GLN A 60 -10.52 7.93 36.10
N ALA A 61 -10.21 7.02 35.18
CA ALA A 61 -11.08 5.92 34.79
C ALA A 61 -10.91 4.65 35.66
N LEU A 62 -9.91 4.61 36.57
CA LEU A 62 -9.65 3.45 37.42
C LEU A 62 -10.75 3.25 38.49
N PRO A 63 -10.90 2.05 39.07
CA PRO A 63 -11.76 1.84 40.24
C PRO A 63 -11.29 2.67 41.45
N VAL A 64 -12.22 3.16 42.28
CA VAL A 64 -11.95 4.09 43.42
C VAL A 64 -10.79 3.63 44.32
N LYS A 65 -10.74 2.33 44.67
CA LYS A 65 -9.66 1.76 45.51
C LYS A 65 -8.27 1.83 44.86
N ALA A 66 -8.20 1.76 43.53
CA ALA A 66 -6.96 1.88 42.78
C ALA A 66 -6.60 3.36 42.57
N GLN A 67 -7.60 4.22 42.33
CA GLN A 67 -7.42 5.67 42.22
C GLN A 67 -6.76 6.25 43.47
N GLU A 68 -7.22 5.89 44.67
CA GLU A 68 -6.65 6.39 45.93
C GLU A 68 -5.16 6.06 46.05
N LYS A 69 -4.74 4.84 45.66
CA LYS A 69 -3.34 4.44 45.67
C LYS A 69 -2.52 5.23 44.65
N VAL A 70 -3.03 5.36 43.42
CA VAL A 70 -2.36 6.08 42.34
C VAL A 70 -2.23 7.56 42.67
N PHE A 71 -3.30 8.20 43.13
CA PHE A 71 -3.32 9.62 43.48
C PHE A 71 -2.58 9.96 44.78
N LYS A 72 -2.31 8.97 45.64
CA LYS A 72 -1.39 9.15 46.78
C LYS A 72 0.06 9.24 46.32
N ILE A 73 0.42 8.49 45.29
CA ILE A 73 1.79 8.47 44.73
C ILE A 73 2.00 9.64 43.75
N TYR A 74 1.00 9.91 42.91
CA TYR A 74 1.02 10.93 41.85
C TYR A 74 -0.16 11.90 42.02
N PRO A 75 -0.07 12.86 42.96
CA PRO A 75 -1.15 13.80 43.26
C PRO A 75 -1.50 14.69 42.07
N GLU A 76 -0.54 14.94 41.17
CA GLU A 76 -0.73 15.72 39.96
C GLU A 76 -1.85 15.15 39.09
N LEU A 77 -2.06 13.82 39.05
CA LEU A 77 -3.07 13.18 38.19
C LEU A 77 -4.52 13.53 38.54
N LYS A 78 -4.75 14.17 39.70
CA LYS A 78 -6.05 14.72 40.09
C LYS A 78 -6.45 15.96 39.29
N SER A 79 -5.49 16.74 38.80
CA SER A 79 -5.80 17.98 38.09
C SER A 79 -6.36 17.69 36.69
N ALA A 80 -7.14 18.65 36.18
CA ALA A 80 -7.80 18.54 34.89
C ALA A 80 -6.82 18.15 33.76
N PRO A 81 -7.20 17.20 32.88
CA PRO A 81 -6.35 16.81 31.75
C PRO A 81 -6.04 18.01 30.84
N PRO A 82 -4.77 18.23 30.43
CA PRO A 82 -4.44 19.33 29.54
C PRO A 82 -5.05 19.13 28.16
N ALA A 83 -5.38 20.24 27.49
CA ALA A 83 -5.83 20.20 26.10
C ALA A 83 -4.66 19.91 25.15
N TYR A 84 -4.96 19.16 24.08
CA TYR A 84 -4.03 18.85 23.01
C TYR A 84 -4.73 18.94 21.64
N ARG A 85 -3.95 19.15 20.59
CA ARG A 85 -4.42 19.29 19.21
C ARG A 85 -4.29 17.98 18.47
N ASN A 86 -5.35 17.60 17.76
CA ASN A 86 -5.38 16.45 16.85
C ASN A 86 -5.37 16.87 15.39
N HIS A 87 -4.89 15.96 14.56
CA HIS A 87 -5.00 15.99 13.12
C HIS A 87 -5.52 14.63 12.64
N TYR A 88 -6.33 14.63 11.57
CA TYR A 88 -6.85 13.40 10.99
C TYR A 88 -5.85 12.84 10.00
N TYR A 89 -5.33 11.66 10.31
CA TYR A 89 -4.32 10.95 9.53
C TYR A 89 -4.95 9.83 8.70
N CYS A 90 -4.55 9.76 7.43
CA CYS A 90 -5.01 8.76 6.46
C CYS A 90 -3.79 7.97 5.95
N PRO A 91 -3.72 6.63 6.14
CA PRO A 91 -2.52 5.83 5.85
C PRO A 91 -2.37 5.47 4.35
N LEU A 92 -2.67 6.40 3.45
CA LEU A 92 -2.75 6.14 2.01
C LEU A 92 -1.36 5.98 1.37
N ALA A 93 -0.39 6.78 1.79
CA ALA A 93 1.00 6.68 1.32
C ALA A 93 1.65 5.35 1.78
N PRO A 94 1.54 4.94 3.06
CA PRO A 94 1.93 3.61 3.52
C PRO A 94 1.24 2.45 2.79
N ALA A 95 -0.05 2.61 2.46
CA ALA A 95 -0.79 1.62 1.69
C ALA A 95 -0.18 1.41 0.30
N ALA A 96 0.18 2.49 -0.40
CA ALA A 96 0.87 2.39 -1.70
C ALA A 96 2.24 1.70 -1.58
N VAL A 97 3.00 1.97 -0.50
CA VAL A 97 4.27 1.29 -0.22
C VAL A 97 4.07 -0.21 -0.03
N VAL A 98 3.11 -0.64 0.79
CA VAL A 98 2.88 -2.08 1.03
C VAL A 98 2.32 -2.77 -0.22
N VAL A 99 1.47 -2.11 -1.01
CA VAL A 99 1.00 -2.63 -2.31
C VAL A 99 2.18 -2.83 -3.26
N GLY A 100 3.11 -1.87 -3.31
CA GLY A 100 4.40 -2.01 -4.00
C GLY A 100 5.19 -3.23 -3.52
N TYR A 101 5.36 -3.35 -2.20
CA TYR A 101 6.04 -4.47 -1.57
C TYR A 101 5.40 -5.83 -1.89
N ILE A 102 4.08 -5.94 -1.97
CA ILE A 102 3.40 -7.23 -2.21
C ILE A 102 3.43 -7.60 -3.70
N LEU A 103 3.02 -6.69 -4.60
CA LEU A 103 2.81 -6.99 -6.03
C LEU A 103 4.05 -6.78 -6.90
N GLY A 104 5.03 -6.00 -6.44
CA GLY A 104 6.13 -5.53 -7.27
C GLY A 104 5.71 -4.41 -8.22
N PRO A 105 6.66 -3.82 -8.98
CA PRO A 105 6.54 -2.46 -9.51
C PRO A 105 5.40 -2.26 -10.53
N ALA A 106 5.26 -3.17 -11.50
CA ALA A 106 4.30 -3.00 -12.59
C ALA A 106 2.85 -3.25 -12.16
N LEU A 107 2.61 -4.34 -11.41
CA LEU A 107 1.26 -4.70 -10.96
C LEU A 107 0.77 -3.76 -9.85
N SER A 108 1.67 -3.26 -8.98
CA SER A 108 1.32 -2.27 -7.97
C SER A 108 0.94 -0.94 -8.59
N ALA A 109 1.70 -0.44 -9.56
CA ALA A 109 1.39 0.78 -10.30
C ALA A 109 0.05 0.67 -11.02
N LEU A 110 -0.24 -0.49 -11.63
CA LEU A 110 -1.54 -0.76 -12.24
C LEU A 110 -2.67 -0.74 -11.20
N ALA A 111 -2.50 -1.40 -10.05
CA ALA A 111 -3.52 -1.43 -9.00
C ALA A 111 -3.83 -0.03 -8.45
N VAL A 112 -2.79 0.75 -8.16
CA VAL A 112 -2.95 2.13 -7.68
C VAL A 112 -3.51 3.04 -8.77
N GLY A 113 -3.14 2.81 -10.04
CA GLY A 113 -3.73 3.50 -11.18
C GLY A 113 -5.22 3.22 -11.34
N ILE A 114 -5.66 1.97 -11.13
CA ILE A 114 -7.09 1.60 -11.11
C ILE A 114 -7.79 2.32 -9.95
N PHE A 115 -7.20 2.35 -8.76
CA PHE A 115 -7.76 3.10 -7.62
C PHE A 115 -7.93 4.60 -7.95
N LEU A 116 -6.92 5.23 -8.55
CA LEU A 116 -6.98 6.64 -8.94
C LEU A 116 -8.04 6.88 -10.03
N PHE A 117 -8.08 6.00 -11.04
CA PHE A 117 -9.10 6.04 -12.09
C PHE A 117 -10.51 5.92 -11.51
N LEU A 118 -10.74 5.01 -10.57
CA LEU A 118 -12.01 4.87 -9.87
C LEU A 118 -12.36 6.10 -9.03
N GLY A 119 -11.39 6.81 -8.45
CA GLY A 119 -11.68 8.04 -7.73
C GLY A 119 -12.03 9.22 -8.64
N LEU A 120 -11.46 9.27 -9.85
CA LEU A 120 -11.74 10.33 -10.83
C LEU A 120 -13.00 10.06 -11.67
N ALA A 121 -13.15 8.84 -12.18
CA ALA A 121 -14.22 8.45 -13.08
C ALA A 121 -15.37 7.71 -12.37
N GLY A 122 -15.17 7.23 -11.15
CA GLY A 122 -16.18 6.50 -10.40
C GLY A 122 -17.47 7.30 -10.12
N PRO A 123 -17.46 8.62 -9.90
CA PRO A 123 -18.71 9.38 -9.73
C PRO A 123 -19.67 9.26 -10.93
N PHE A 124 -19.16 9.02 -12.15
CA PHE A 124 -20.01 8.75 -13.32
C PHE A 124 -20.75 7.41 -13.23
N PHE A 125 -20.22 6.45 -12.45
CA PHE A 125 -20.78 5.12 -12.25
C PHE A 125 -21.35 4.92 -10.82
N GLY A 126 -21.45 5.99 -10.02
CA GLY A 126 -21.94 5.94 -8.64
C GLY A 126 -20.94 5.36 -7.61
N VAL A 127 -19.66 5.22 -7.96
CA VAL A 127 -18.62 4.68 -7.08
C VAL A 127 -17.69 5.82 -6.63
N HIS A 128 -17.52 6.00 -5.32
CA HIS A 128 -16.68 7.06 -4.78
C HIS A 128 -15.46 6.46 -4.07
N ALA A 129 -14.30 6.47 -4.72
CA ALA A 129 -13.07 5.88 -4.15
C ALA A 129 -12.26 6.85 -3.27
N PHE A 130 -12.48 8.16 -3.40
CA PHE A 130 -11.85 9.16 -2.55
C PHE A 130 -12.80 9.61 -1.46
N ALA A 131 -12.28 9.85 -0.25
CA ALA A 131 -13.07 10.29 0.90
C ALA A 131 -13.82 11.61 0.66
N GLY A 132 -13.30 12.48 -0.22
CA GLY A 132 -13.94 13.75 -0.59
C GLY A 132 -14.98 13.67 -1.72
N GLY A 133 -15.38 12.47 -2.14
CA GLY A 133 -16.39 12.30 -3.21
C GLY A 133 -15.84 12.20 -4.63
N GLY A 134 -14.54 12.40 -4.87
CA GLY A 134 -13.91 12.13 -6.17
C GLY A 134 -14.30 13.10 -7.30
N GLY A 135 -14.05 12.70 -8.55
CA GLY A 135 -14.42 13.45 -9.75
C GLY A 135 -13.26 14.20 -10.41
N LEU A 136 -13.50 14.77 -11.59
CA LEU A 136 -12.46 15.51 -12.34
C LEU A 136 -12.10 16.86 -11.69
N SER A 137 -13.01 17.46 -10.92
CA SER A 137 -12.73 18.68 -10.16
C SER A 137 -11.67 18.46 -9.08
N TYR A 138 -11.43 17.21 -8.66
CA TYR A 138 -10.41 16.86 -7.69
C TYR A 138 -9.01 17.27 -8.13
N CYS A 139 -8.76 17.45 -9.44
CA CYS A 139 -7.51 18.01 -9.95
C CYS A 139 -7.22 19.42 -9.38
N TYR A 140 -8.23 20.20 -9.01
CA TYR A 140 -8.02 21.53 -8.42
C TYR A 140 -7.80 21.49 -6.91
N GLU A 141 -7.92 20.33 -6.27
CA GLU A 141 -7.67 20.18 -4.84
C GLU A 141 -6.17 20.12 -4.53
N PRO A 142 -5.70 20.74 -3.43
CA PRO A 142 -4.28 20.77 -3.09
C PRO A 142 -3.72 19.37 -2.82
N GLY A 143 -4.57 18.44 -2.36
CA GLY A 143 -4.18 17.07 -2.06
C GLY A 143 -4.06 16.13 -3.26
N PHE A 144 -4.52 16.55 -4.44
CA PHE A 144 -4.54 15.66 -5.62
C PHE A 144 -3.14 15.21 -6.04
N GLY A 145 -2.14 16.08 -5.92
CA GLY A 145 -0.75 15.74 -6.18
C GLY A 145 -0.24 14.54 -5.38
N TYR A 146 -0.68 14.42 -4.13
CA TYR A 146 -0.33 13.29 -3.27
C TYR A 146 -1.02 12.00 -3.69
N LEU A 147 -2.26 12.08 -4.21
CA LEU A 147 -2.96 10.94 -4.80
C LEU A 147 -2.29 10.45 -6.08
N LEU A 148 -1.89 11.38 -6.96
CA LEU A 148 -1.18 11.07 -8.19
C LEU A 148 0.19 10.43 -7.90
N ALA A 149 0.87 10.91 -6.86
CA ALA A 149 2.16 10.40 -6.41
C ALA A 149 2.12 8.94 -5.92
N LEU A 150 0.95 8.40 -5.55
CA LEU A 150 0.82 7.02 -5.09
C LEU A 150 1.25 6.01 -6.17
N ILE A 151 1.04 6.33 -7.45
CA ILE A 151 1.42 5.46 -8.58
C ILE A 151 2.95 5.27 -8.61
N PRO A 152 3.77 6.33 -8.75
CA PRO A 152 5.22 6.18 -8.72
C PRO A 152 5.73 5.69 -7.35
N THR A 153 5.06 6.02 -6.24
CA THR A 153 5.39 5.48 -4.91
C THR A 153 5.31 3.95 -4.88
N ALA A 154 4.19 3.38 -5.34
CA ALA A 154 4.00 1.93 -5.37
C ALA A 154 4.97 1.25 -6.34
N PHE A 155 5.28 1.91 -7.46
CA PHE A 155 6.29 1.44 -8.41
C PHE A 155 7.68 1.38 -7.78
N VAL A 156 8.14 2.50 -7.18
CA VAL A 156 9.48 2.62 -6.60
C VAL A 156 9.66 1.70 -5.40
N ALA A 157 8.68 1.64 -4.48
CA ALA A 157 8.71 0.71 -3.35
C ALA A 157 8.78 -0.75 -3.83
N GLY A 158 7.97 -1.11 -4.84
CA GLY A 158 7.99 -2.45 -5.43
C GLY A 158 9.28 -2.78 -6.17
N MET A 159 9.91 -1.79 -6.81
CA MET A 159 11.20 -1.93 -7.50
C MET A 159 12.33 -2.20 -6.50
N ILE A 160 12.42 -1.41 -5.43
CA ILE A 160 13.45 -1.56 -4.38
C ILE A 160 13.32 -2.91 -3.67
N THR A 161 12.09 -3.35 -3.40
CA THR A 161 11.80 -4.58 -2.64
C THR A 161 11.71 -5.85 -3.51
N ARG A 162 11.93 -5.73 -4.82
CA ARG A 162 11.80 -6.85 -5.77
C ARG A 162 12.82 -7.98 -5.51
N GLY A 163 14.00 -7.63 -5.00
CA GLY A 163 15.12 -8.54 -4.80
C GLY A 163 15.03 -9.37 -3.51
N LYS A 164 16.20 -9.59 -2.87
CA LYS A 164 16.30 -10.37 -1.63
C LYS A 164 15.50 -9.70 -0.50
N ARG A 165 14.82 -10.52 0.29
CA ARG A 165 13.98 -10.13 1.41
C ARG A 165 14.85 -9.81 2.63
N THR A 166 15.41 -8.61 2.68
CA THR A 166 16.20 -8.14 3.81
C THR A 166 15.47 -6.98 4.49
N SER A 167 15.65 -6.83 5.79
CA SER A 167 15.09 -5.70 6.54
C SER A 167 15.56 -4.36 5.95
N LEU A 168 16.78 -4.33 5.39
CA LEU A 168 17.32 -3.17 4.69
C LEU A 168 16.54 -2.85 3.40
N SER A 169 16.23 -3.84 2.55
CA SER A 169 15.47 -3.59 1.32
C SER A 169 14.05 -3.11 1.61
N GLN A 170 13.44 -3.61 2.69
CA GLN A 170 12.14 -3.14 3.19
C GLN A 170 12.22 -1.69 3.68
N LEU A 171 13.21 -1.35 4.52
CA LEU A 171 13.38 0.01 5.03
C LEU A 171 13.68 1.01 3.90
N LEU A 172 14.51 0.63 2.92
CA LEU A 172 14.75 1.44 1.72
C LEU A 172 13.48 1.58 0.88
N GLY A 173 12.63 0.55 0.81
CA GLY A 173 11.34 0.61 0.13
C GLY A 173 10.39 1.61 0.79
N VAL A 174 10.34 1.64 2.13
CA VAL A 174 9.60 2.66 2.89
C VAL A 174 10.16 4.05 2.63
N ALA A 175 11.46 4.24 2.84
CA ALA A 175 12.12 5.53 2.68
C ALA A 175 11.94 6.07 1.24
N GLY A 176 12.20 5.23 0.23
CA GLY A 176 12.06 5.59 -1.18
C GLY A 176 10.60 5.90 -1.54
N GLY A 177 9.66 5.05 -1.14
CA GLY A 177 8.25 5.26 -1.44
C GLY A 177 7.67 6.53 -0.78
N LEU A 178 7.93 6.75 0.50
CA LEU A 178 7.46 7.96 1.19
C LEU A 178 8.12 9.22 0.62
N THR A 179 9.41 9.17 0.29
CA THR A 179 10.11 10.28 -0.38
C THR A 179 9.43 10.64 -1.69
N VAL A 180 9.07 9.64 -2.52
CA VAL A 180 8.35 9.87 -3.77
C VAL A 180 6.99 10.51 -3.52
N THR A 181 6.21 9.99 -2.55
CA THR A 181 4.89 10.57 -2.26
C THR A 181 4.98 12.04 -1.87
N HIS A 182 5.85 12.37 -0.91
CA HIS A 182 5.95 13.73 -0.40
C HIS A 182 6.60 14.68 -1.41
N LEU A 183 7.65 14.24 -2.12
CA LEU A 183 8.29 15.09 -3.12
C LEU A 183 7.35 15.40 -4.29
N CYS A 184 6.69 14.38 -4.86
CA CYS A 184 5.74 14.59 -5.94
C CYS A 184 4.51 15.39 -5.48
N GLY A 185 4.00 15.14 -4.27
CA GLY A 185 2.90 15.92 -3.69
C GLY A 185 3.24 17.40 -3.51
N LEU A 186 4.44 17.70 -3.00
CA LEU A 186 4.94 19.07 -2.87
C LEU A 186 5.20 19.72 -4.23
N MET A 187 5.78 18.98 -5.19
CA MET A 187 5.99 19.48 -6.56
C MET A 187 4.67 19.87 -7.21
N TYR A 188 3.62 19.07 -7.04
CA TYR A 188 2.28 19.41 -7.50
C TYR A 188 1.77 20.67 -6.82
N LEU A 189 1.80 20.71 -5.48
CA LEU A 189 1.24 21.80 -4.70
C LEU A 189 1.87 23.16 -5.05
N PHE A 190 3.20 23.24 -5.05
CA PHE A 190 3.92 24.47 -5.40
C PHE A 190 3.89 24.74 -6.91
N GLY A 191 3.92 23.69 -7.74
CA GLY A 191 3.79 23.81 -9.19
C GLY A 191 2.44 24.39 -9.61
N SER A 192 1.35 23.97 -8.98
CA SER A 192 0.01 24.52 -9.21
C SER A 192 -0.08 25.99 -8.84
N VAL A 193 0.55 26.43 -7.75
CA VAL A 193 0.63 27.86 -7.40
C VAL A 193 1.44 28.63 -8.43
N LEU A 194 2.59 28.10 -8.87
CA LEU A 194 3.41 28.73 -9.90
C LEU A 194 2.65 28.86 -11.22
N VAL A 195 2.00 27.79 -11.68
CA VAL A 195 1.19 27.78 -12.90
C VAL A 195 0.01 28.74 -12.79
N SER A 196 -0.70 28.73 -11.65
CA SER A 196 -1.80 29.67 -11.36
C SER A 196 -1.34 31.12 -11.47
N TYR A 197 -0.18 31.44 -10.89
CA TYR A 197 0.43 32.77 -10.95
C TYR A 197 0.83 33.17 -12.37
N LEU A 198 1.41 32.25 -13.15
CA LEU A 198 1.81 32.52 -14.54
C LEU A 198 0.61 32.79 -15.46
N ILE A 199 -0.54 32.14 -15.22
CA ILE A 199 -1.74 32.27 -16.05
C ILE A 199 -2.63 33.44 -15.59
N ASN A 200 -2.83 33.60 -14.28
CA ASN A 200 -3.83 34.51 -13.70
C ASN A 200 -3.22 35.72 -12.96
N GLY A 201 -1.90 35.82 -12.91
CA GLY A 201 -1.18 36.87 -12.18
C GLY A 201 -1.40 36.76 -10.66
N ASN A 202 -1.59 37.91 -10.01
CA ASN A 202 -1.87 37.98 -8.57
C ASN A 202 -3.30 37.58 -8.18
N SER A 203 -4.15 37.24 -9.15
CA SER A 203 -5.51 36.78 -8.86
C SER A 203 -5.43 35.38 -8.27
N ALA A 204 -5.96 35.18 -7.06
CA ALA A 204 -6.00 33.86 -6.42
C ALA A 204 -7.03 32.96 -7.13
N ALA A 205 -6.64 32.37 -8.26
CA ALA A 205 -7.49 31.46 -9.02
C ALA A 205 -7.75 30.15 -8.25
N LEU A 206 -6.80 29.74 -7.41
CA LEU A 206 -6.93 28.61 -6.50
C LEU A 206 -7.22 29.16 -5.09
N SER A 207 -8.38 28.80 -4.53
CA SER A 207 -8.84 29.30 -3.22
C SER A 207 -7.87 29.00 -2.08
N TRP A 208 -7.08 27.93 -2.20
CA TRP A 208 -6.14 27.46 -1.19
C TRP A 208 -4.72 28.03 -1.35
N GLN A 209 -4.43 28.75 -2.44
CA GLN A 209 -3.10 29.31 -2.73
C GLN A 209 -2.49 30.16 -1.59
N PRO A 210 -3.25 31.02 -0.88
CA PRO A 210 -2.71 31.80 0.25
C PRO A 210 -2.16 30.92 1.39
N TRP A 211 -2.65 29.69 1.51
CA TRP A 211 -2.32 28.76 2.58
C TRP A 211 -1.35 27.65 2.15
N VAL A 212 -0.65 27.82 1.02
CA VAL A 212 0.20 26.77 0.42
C VAL A 212 1.22 26.17 1.40
N PHE A 213 1.86 27.00 2.23
CA PHE A 213 2.85 26.52 3.21
C PHE A 213 2.19 25.78 4.38
N GLU A 214 1.00 26.20 4.79
CA GLU A 214 0.21 25.49 5.79
C GLU A 214 -0.24 24.13 5.26
N LEU A 215 -0.65 24.06 4.00
CA LEU A 215 -1.01 22.80 3.33
C LEU A 215 0.21 21.89 3.18
N ALA A 216 1.36 22.42 2.76
CA ALA A 216 2.60 21.65 2.67
C ALA A 216 2.98 21.04 4.03
N ARG A 217 2.89 21.83 5.10
CA ARG A 217 3.12 21.35 6.47
C ARG A 217 2.09 20.30 6.89
N ASN A 218 0.81 20.54 6.63
CA ASN A 218 -0.28 19.66 7.07
C ASN A 218 -0.32 18.34 6.29
N MET A 219 0.11 18.31 5.03
CA MET A 219 0.06 17.12 4.16
C MET A 219 1.39 16.36 4.03
N THR A 220 2.51 17.00 4.37
CA THR A 220 3.82 16.33 4.42
C THR A 220 4.37 16.27 5.84
N TRP A 221 4.59 17.41 6.49
CA TRP A 221 5.39 17.43 7.72
C TRP A 221 4.70 16.75 8.91
N TYR A 222 3.43 17.03 9.14
CA TYR A 222 2.66 16.43 10.22
C TYR A 222 2.36 14.94 10.05
N PRO A 223 1.98 14.43 8.86
CA PRO A 223 1.72 13.00 8.69
C PRO A 223 3.00 12.16 8.58
N LEU A 224 4.12 12.71 8.13
CA LEU A 224 5.35 11.95 7.84
C LEU A 224 5.80 10.99 8.97
N PRO A 225 5.86 11.38 10.26
CA PRO A 225 6.21 10.44 11.32
C PRO A 225 5.23 9.26 11.43
N PHE A 226 3.95 9.51 11.22
CA PHE A 226 2.90 8.49 11.24
C PHE A 226 2.97 7.61 9.98
N ASP A 227 3.27 8.19 8.82
CA ASP A 227 3.48 7.44 7.58
C ASP A 227 4.65 6.46 7.72
N VAL A 228 5.76 6.87 8.34
CA VAL A 228 6.91 5.99 8.61
C VAL A 228 6.51 4.81 9.51
N ILE A 229 5.84 5.09 10.64
CA ILE A 229 5.41 4.06 11.59
C ILE A 229 4.40 3.11 10.93
N ALA A 230 3.40 3.66 10.23
CA ALA A 230 2.38 2.88 9.56
C ALA A 230 2.96 2.04 8.41
N ALA A 231 3.91 2.56 7.63
CA ALA A 231 4.54 1.82 6.56
C ALA A 231 5.37 0.64 7.08
N ILE A 232 6.11 0.82 8.18
CA ILE A 232 6.83 -0.27 8.84
C ILE A 232 5.85 -1.33 9.35
N ALA A 233 4.77 -0.90 10.02
CA ALA A 233 3.74 -1.81 10.53
C ALA A 233 3.05 -2.59 9.39
N LEU A 234 2.66 -1.91 8.31
CA LEU A 234 2.01 -2.51 7.16
C LEU A 234 2.94 -3.46 6.39
N ILE A 235 4.24 -3.18 6.29
CA ILE A 235 5.19 -4.15 5.71
C ILE A 235 5.29 -5.40 6.58
N GLY A 236 5.31 -5.24 7.91
CA GLY A 236 5.28 -6.36 8.85
C GLY A 236 4.04 -7.25 8.65
N ILE A 237 2.86 -6.63 8.61
CA ILE A 237 1.57 -7.30 8.34
C ILE A 237 1.52 -7.86 6.91
N GLY A 238 2.13 -7.17 5.94
CA GLY A 238 2.16 -7.48 4.52
C GLY A 238 3.06 -8.66 4.15
N PHE A 239 3.94 -9.08 5.05
CA PHE A 239 4.89 -10.18 4.83
C PHE A 239 4.23 -11.49 4.35
N PRO A 240 3.20 -12.05 5.02
CA PRO A 240 2.51 -13.25 4.55
C PRO A 240 1.80 -13.04 3.19
N PHE A 241 1.31 -11.83 2.92
CA PHE A 241 0.60 -11.54 1.67
C PHE A 241 1.53 -11.54 0.46
N ARG A 242 2.82 -11.21 0.61
CA ARG A 242 3.81 -11.34 -0.46
C ARG A 242 4.08 -12.80 -0.80
N TRP A 243 4.04 -13.71 0.19
CA TRP A 243 4.07 -15.16 -0.06
C TRP A 243 2.81 -15.58 -0.82
N LEU A 244 1.62 -15.17 -0.37
CA LEU A 244 0.36 -15.46 -1.04
C LEU A 244 0.36 -14.97 -2.49
N ALA A 245 0.85 -13.76 -2.75
CA ALA A 245 0.99 -13.20 -4.08
C ALA A 245 1.88 -14.07 -4.99
N SER A 246 2.99 -14.57 -4.45
CA SER A 246 3.89 -15.47 -5.20
C SER A 246 3.25 -16.84 -5.49
N THR A 247 2.43 -17.34 -4.57
CA THR A 247 1.71 -18.61 -4.72
C THR A 247 0.59 -18.49 -5.74
N LEU A 248 -0.26 -17.47 -5.65
CA LEU A 248 -1.38 -17.27 -6.56
C LEU A 248 -0.95 -16.92 -7.98
N SER A 249 0.14 -16.17 -8.13
CA SER A 249 0.68 -15.81 -9.45
C SER A 249 1.58 -16.90 -10.06
N ALA A 250 1.77 -18.03 -9.37
CA ALA A 250 2.52 -19.14 -9.92
C ALA A 250 1.86 -19.66 -11.22
N PRO A 251 2.61 -20.16 -12.20
CA PRO A 251 2.05 -20.75 -13.41
C PRO A 251 1.13 -21.92 -13.06
N ASP A 252 -0.06 -21.97 -13.66
CA ASP A 252 -0.92 -23.13 -13.58
C ASP A 252 -0.20 -24.31 -14.22
N ILE A 253 0.29 -25.26 -13.41
CA ILE A 253 0.78 -26.54 -13.91
C ILE A 253 -0.48 -27.27 -14.39
N ALA A 254 -0.70 -27.27 -15.70
CA ALA A 254 -1.83 -27.96 -16.33
C ALA A 254 -1.97 -29.37 -15.72
N ARG A 255 -3.06 -29.59 -14.98
CA ARG A 255 -3.61 -30.93 -14.71
C ARG A 255 -4.08 -31.50 -16.05
N SER A 256 -3.16 -32.02 -16.85
CA SER A 256 -3.48 -32.78 -18.07
C SER A 256 -2.31 -33.69 -18.42
N ALA A 257 -2.00 -34.63 -17.53
CA ALA A 257 -1.23 -35.82 -17.83
C ALA A 257 -1.79 -37.07 -17.10
N SER A 258 -3.05 -37.02 -16.65
CA SER A 258 -3.69 -38.10 -15.87
C SER A 258 -5.02 -38.57 -16.46
N ALA A 259 -5.30 -38.25 -17.73
CA ALA A 259 -6.43 -38.78 -18.48
C ALA A 259 -5.97 -39.62 -19.69
N ALA A 260 -4.82 -40.31 -19.55
CA ALA A 260 -4.52 -41.42 -20.44
C ALA A 260 -5.37 -42.61 -19.94
N GLU A 261 -6.50 -42.83 -20.61
CA GLU A 261 -7.25 -44.09 -20.48
C GLU A 261 -6.35 -45.26 -20.87
N PRO A 262 -6.37 -46.37 -20.11
CA PRO A 262 -5.71 -47.60 -20.51
C PRO A 262 -6.71 -48.46 -21.29
N ASN A 263 -6.79 -48.30 -22.60
CA ASN A 263 -7.38 -49.33 -23.44
C ASN A 263 -6.87 -49.22 -24.87
N ASP A 264 -5.97 -50.14 -25.21
CA ASP A 264 -6.02 -50.90 -26.45
C ASP A 264 -4.98 -52.01 -26.34
N ALA A 265 -5.43 -53.13 -25.80
CA ALA A 265 -4.74 -54.40 -25.92
C ALA A 265 -4.90 -54.91 -27.37
N VAL A 266 -3.80 -55.40 -27.96
CA VAL A 266 -3.89 -56.44 -29.00
C VAL A 266 -3.09 -57.65 -28.50
N PRO A 267 -3.72 -58.81 -28.30
CA PRO A 267 -3.04 -60.05 -27.94
C PRO A 267 -2.65 -60.86 -29.19
N PHE A 268 -1.70 -61.78 -28.99
CA PHE A 268 -1.44 -62.98 -29.80
C PHE A 268 -0.53 -62.84 -31.05
N ALA A 269 0.69 -63.39 -30.96
CA ALA A 269 1.05 -64.67 -31.62
C ALA A 269 2.55 -64.96 -31.46
N ALA A 270 2.85 -66.15 -30.94
CA ALA A 270 4.16 -66.76 -30.92
C ALA A 270 4.57 -67.20 -32.34
N GLU A 271 5.82 -66.98 -32.76
CA GLU A 271 6.67 -67.99 -33.40
C GLU A 271 8.09 -67.49 -33.72
N ARG A 272 9.03 -68.43 -33.57
CA ARG A 272 10.39 -68.57 -34.16
C ARG A 272 11.65 -68.21 -33.36
N LEU A 273 12.17 -69.30 -32.78
CA LEU A 273 13.50 -69.90 -33.00
C LEU A 273 14.62 -69.50 -32.03
N GLU A 274 14.70 -70.31 -30.97
CA GLU A 274 15.97 -70.90 -30.52
C GLU A 274 16.62 -71.71 -31.66
N SER A 275 17.90 -71.45 -31.95
CA SER A 275 18.96 -72.43 -32.28
C SER A 275 20.23 -71.64 -32.67
N ILE A 276 21.25 -71.56 -31.81
CA ILE A 276 22.49 -72.36 -31.90
C ILE A 276 23.25 -72.11 -33.21
N GLU A 277 24.43 -71.48 -33.16
CA GLU A 277 25.74 -72.13 -33.39
C GLU A 277 26.92 -71.16 -33.23
N TYR A 278 28.04 -71.70 -32.72
CA TYR A 278 29.34 -71.06 -32.55
C TYR A 278 30.07 -70.87 -33.90
N VAL A 279 30.70 -69.71 -34.11
CA VAL A 279 32.08 -69.57 -34.64
C VAL A 279 32.72 -68.35 -33.99
#